data_AF-A0ABD4KTJ6-F1
#
_entry.id   AF-A0ABD4KTJ6-F1
#
_cell.length_a   1.000
_cell.length_b   1.000
_cell.length_c   1.000
_cell.angle_alpha   90.00
_cell.angle_beta   90.00
_cell.angle_gamma   90.00
#
_symmetry.space_group_name_H-M   'P 1'
#
loop_
_entity.id
_entity.type
_entity.pdbx_description
1 polymer ?
#
loop_
_entity_poly.entity_id
_entity_poly.type
_entity_poly.pdbx_seq_one_letter_code
_entity_poly.pdbx_strand_id
1 'polypeptide(L)' 'DFDGSIVVSFAKAFKGQKQGVLAADLTVTNLIKEVLSVKLDNQGFAFLVDGNNNIVAYQDEALSQKPLT' A
#
# COMPACT_ATOMS: atom_id res chain seq x y z
N ASP A 1 -15.72 -4.62 -7.52
CA ASP A 1 -16.53 -4.34 -6.32
C ASP A 1 -15.82 -3.22 -5.59
N PHE A 2 -16.45 -2.05 -5.48
CA PHE A 2 -15.84 -0.88 -4.81
C PHE A 2 -16.46 -0.80 -3.42
N ASP A 3 -15.92 -1.61 -2.53
CA ASP A 3 -16.34 -1.75 -1.12
C ASP A 3 -15.94 -0.57 -0.23
N GLY A 4 -15.36 0.49 -0.81
CA GLY A 4 -14.81 1.63 -0.07
C GLY A 4 -13.40 1.39 0.49
N SER A 5 -12.71 0.32 0.07
CA SER A 5 -11.32 0.07 0.44
C SER A 5 -10.38 1.21 0.02
N ILE A 6 -9.36 1.46 0.85
CA ILE A 6 -8.29 2.41 0.53
C ILE A 6 -7.54 1.89 -0.71
N VAL A 7 -7.29 2.79 -1.66
CA VAL A 7 -6.51 2.53 -2.88
C VAL A 7 -5.36 3.51 -3.00
N VAL A 8 -4.29 3.08 -3.66
CA VAL A 8 -3.22 3.96 -4.15
C VAL A 8 -3.34 4.02 -5.67
N SER A 9 -3.46 5.24 -6.21
CA SER A 9 -3.55 5.46 -7.66
C SER A 9 -2.18 5.81 -8.22
N PHE A 10 -1.71 5.05 -9.20
CA PHE A 10 -0.56 5.42 -10.02
C PHE A 10 -1.04 6.24 -11.20
N ALA A 11 -0.65 7.52 -11.26
CA ALA A 11 -1.07 8.45 -12.29
C ALA A 11 0.09 8.88 -13.19
N LYS A 12 -0.14 8.93 -14.51
CA LYS A 12 0.80 9.44 -15.50
C LYS A 12 0.12 10.41 -16.45
N ALA A 13 0.61 11.64 -16.47
CA ALA A 13 0.18 12.64 -17.44
C ALA A 13 0.69 12.30 -18.84
N PHE A 14 -0.12 12.62 -19.86
CA PHE A 14 0.28 12.51 -21.26
C PHE A 14 -0.16 13.74 -22.05
N LYS A 15 0.62 14.09 -23.07
CA LYS A 15 0.35 15.21 -23.98
C LYS A 15 0.78 14.86 -25.40
N GLY A 16 -0.15 14.93 -26.34
CA GLY A 16 0.02 14.67 -27.77
C GLY A 16 -1.10 15.35 -28.55
N GLN A 17 -1.77 14.66 -29.48
CA GLN A 17 -3.01 15.17 -30.11
C GLN A 17 -4.17 15.33 -29.11
N LYS A 18 -4.12 14.59 -28.00
CA LYS A 18 -4.99 14.76 -26.82
C LYS A 18 -4.11 14.92 -25.58
N GLN A 19 -4.71 15.41 -24.50
CA GLN A 19 -4.05 15.58 -23.21
C GLN A 19 -4.93 15.02 -22.09
N GLY A 20 -4.30 14.47 -21.05
CA GLY A 20 -5.00 13.89 -19.92
C GLY A 20 -4.07 13.18 -18.95
N VAL A 21 -4.68 12.43 -18.04
CA VAL A 21 -3.99 11.61 -17.04
C VAL A 21 -4.52 10.18 -17.16
N LEU A 22 -3.61 9.21 -17.28
CA LEU A 22 -3.93 7.80 -17.11
C LEU A 22 -3.70 7.46 -15.64
N ALA A 23 -4.69 6.86 -14.98
CA ALA A 23 -4.58 6.41 -13.60
C ALA A 23 -4.93 4.92 -13.52
N ALA A 24 -4.21 4.19 -12.66
CA ALA A 24 -4.50 2.82 -12.30
C ALA A 24 -4.53 2.69 -10.78
N ASP A 25 -5.61 2.15 -10.24
CA ASP A 25 -5.81 1.99 -8.80
C ASP A 25 -5.32 0.61 -8.35
N LEU A 26 -4.56 0.60 -7.27
CA LEU A 26 -4.17 -0.61 -6.56
C LEU A 26 -4.79 -0.56 -5.16
N THR A 27 -5.62 -1.55 -4.83
CA THR A 27 -6.18 -1.67 -3.48
C THR A 27 -5.07 -1.90 -2.47
N VAL A 28 -5.05 -1.11 -1.40
CA VAL A 28 -4.06 -1.23 -0.31
C VAL A 28 -4.13 -2.62 0.32
N THR A 29 -5.31 -3.24 0.37
CA THR A 29 -5.50 -4.63 0.80
C THR A 29 -4.63 -5.62 0.02
N ASN A 30 -4.39 -5.41 -1.28
CA ASN A 30 -3.54 -6.30 -2.08
C ASN A 30 -2.06 -6.08 -1.76
N LEU A 31 -1.63 -4.83 -1.52
CA LEU A 31 -0.28 -4.51 -1.06
C LEU A 31 -0.01 -5.09 0.33
N ILE A 32 -0.96 -4.94 1.26
CA ILE A 32 -0.89 -5.53 2.61
C ILE A 32 -0.70 -7.05 2.50
N LYS A 33 -1.53 -7.73 1.69
CA LYS A 33 -1.43 -9.18 1.49
C LYS A 33 -0.05 -9.58 0.95
N GLU A 34 0.48 -8.85 -0.03
CA GLU A 34 1.79 -9.15 -0.60
C GLU A 34 2.90 -9.03 0.46
N VAL A 35 2.91 -7.93 1.21
CA VAL A 35 3.90 -7.70 2.29
C VAL A 35 3.79 -8.76 3.38
N LEU A 36 2.58 -9.08 3.84
CA LEU A 36 2.36 -10.10 4.87
C LEU A 36 2.61 -11.54 4.37
N SER A 37 2.67 -11.76 3.05
CA SER A 37 3.02 -13.06 2.47
C SER A 37 4.52 -13.34 2.49
N VAL A 38 5.36 -12.31 2.64
CA VAL A 38 6.81 -12.46 2.71
C VAL A 38 7.20 -13.20 3.98
N LYS A 39 7.71 -14.42 3.82
CA LYS A 39 8.27 -15.22 4.91
C LYS A 39 9.79 -15.07 4.92
N LEU A 40 10.33 -14.67 6.05
CA LEU A 40 11.76 -14.54 6.29
C LEU A 40 12.20 -15.55 7.34
N ASP A 41 13.35 -16.18 7.13
CA ASP A 41 13.94 -17.09 8.11
C ASP A 41 14.36 -16.34 9.39
N ASN A 42 14.70 -17.10 10.44
CA ASN A 42 15.20 -16.56 11.70
C ASN A 42 14.26 -15.53 12.37
N GLN A 43 12.95 -15.79 12.32
CA GLN A 43 11.92 -14.91 12.91
C GLN A 43 11.87 -13.49 12.29
N GLY A 44 12.36 -13.34 11.05
CA GLY A 44 12.21 -12.10 10.30
C GLY A 44 10.75 -11.81 9.95
N PHE A 45 10.45 -10.53 9.72
CA PHE A 45 9.12 -10.06 9.34
C PHE A 45 9.23 -8.94 8.30
N ALA A 46 8.15 -8.75 7.54
CA ALA A 46 7.97 -7.62 6.64
C ALA A 46 6.82 -6.74 7.14
N PHE A 47 6.93 -5.44 6.90
CA PHE A 47 5.91 -4.47 7.27
C PHE A 47 5.96 -3.29 6.30
N LEU A 48 4.84 -2.59 6.18
CA LEU A 48 4.70 -1.41 5.33
C LEU A 48 4.54 -0.17 6.22
N VAL A 49 5.26 0.90 5.90
CA VAL A 49 5.15 2.21 6.56
C VAL A 49 4.83 3.30 5.55
N ASP A 50 4.11 4.33 5.98
CA ASP A 50 3.86 5.53 5.18
C ASP A 50 4.99 6.57 5.33
N GLY A 51 4.90 7.67 4.57
CA GLY A 51 5.89 8.76 4.62
C GLY A 51 5.92 9.55 5.93
N ASN A 52 4.98 9.30 6.85
CA ASN A 52 4.92 9.89 8.19
C ASN A 52 5.36 8.91 9.28
N ASN A 53 5.94 7.76 8.91
CA ASN A 53 6.34 6.68 9.81
C ASN A 53 5.19 6.03 10.58
N ASN A 54 3.98 5.99 10.02
CA ASN A 54 2.90 5.16 10.56
C ASN A 54 2.93 3.77 9.96
N ILE A 55 2.60 2.75 10.76
CA ILE A 55 2.49 1.37 10.30
C ILE A 55 1.23 1.23 9.44
N VAL A 56 1.40 0.86 8.17
CA VAL A 56 0.29 0.59 7.23
C VAL A 56 -0.07 -0.89 7.22
N ALA A 57 0.93 -1.78 7.35
CA ALA A 57 0.75 -3.22 7.35
C ALA A 57 1.74 -3.89 8.29
N TYR A 58 1.26 -4.71 9.21
CA TYR A 58 2.09 -5.58 10.05
C TYR A 58 1.29 -6.81 10.47
N GLN A 59 1.98 -7.91 10.82
CA GLN A 59 1.34 -9.16 11.22
C GLN A 59 0.45 -9.02 12.47
N ASP A 60 0.77 -8.06 13.35
CA ASP A 60 -0.10 -7.66 14.45
C ASP A 60 -0.95 -6.47 14.01
N GLU A 61 -2.21 -6.76 13.64
CA GLU A 61 -3.16 -5.75 13.17
C GLU A 61 -3.43 -4.67 14.23
N ALA A 62 -3.25 -4.96 15.52
CA ALA A 62 -3.44 -3.99 16.60
C ALA A 62 -2.42 -2.86 16.60
N LEU A 63 -1.34 -2.99 15.82
CA LEU A 63 -0.33 -1.97 15.61
C LEU A 63 -0.56 -1.14 14.32
N SER A 64 -1.56 -1.49 13.51
CA SER A 64 -1.90 -0.73 12.31
C SER A 64 -2.28 0.71 12.65
N GLN A 65 -1.82 1.63 11.81
CA GLN A 65 -1.98 3.09 11.93
C GLN A 65 -1.36 3.72 13.18
N LYS A 66 -0.57 2.97 13.95
CA LYS A 66 0.21 3.53 15.05
C LYS A 66 1.54 4.09 14.53
N PRO A 67 2.10 5.09 15.23
CA PRO A 67 3.48 5.53 14.98
C PRO A 67 4.46 4.37 15.16
N LEU A 68 5.52 4.38 14.35
CA LEU A 68 6.60 3.40 14.44
C LEU A 68 7.38 3.51 15.78
N THR A 69 7.36 4.69 16.42
CA THR A 69 8.04 5.00 17.68
C THR A 69 7.22 5.92 18.56
#